data_AF-A0A1L7BHL3-F1
#
_entry.id   AF-A0A1L7BHL3-F1
#
_cell.length_a   1.000
_cell.length_b   1.000
_cell.length_c   1.000
_cell.angle_alpha   90.00
_cell.angle_beta   90.00
_cell.angle_gamma   90.00
#
_symmetry.space_group_name_H-M   'P 1'
#
loop_
_entity.id
_entity.type
_entity.pdbx_description
1 polymer ?
#
loop_
_entity_poly.entity_id
_entity_poly.type
_entity_poly.pdbx_seq_one_letter_code
_entity_poly.pdbx_strand_id
1 'polypeptide(L)'
;MTNSDIMEINVLIKSLPKKDFMEIVEESFKQALKSTINHKIVSFKYFLKDITKVSFLTTKFVFRLLTGKISFSDVILNSKKFVYKKYNNFKKLSLKKKKEKIANLTIYFITALLVGGGIDFEGGIPDLDLKTGIKNHRNIITHTIIGLFLLEFMARFLFKLVQKTTWNKENMVLRTIYEISLKEEEFINGAWLGLSFHLLKDAGLFQKTIKPYSGIRGHTMGFHKSLFLGNSILAAIFSRKNEKI
;
A
#
# COMPACT_ATOMS: atom_id res chain seq x y z
N MET A 1 18.87 7.48 -8.59
CA MET A 1 18.47 8.03 -9.90
C MET A 1 19.52 9.05 -10.29
N THR A 2 20.13 8.87 -11.46
CA THR A 2 21.19 9.73 -11.99
C THR A 2 20.60 10.88 -12.81
N ASN A 3 21.41 11.89 -13.11
CA ASN A 3 21.01 12.96 -14.04
C ASN A 3 20.67 12.41 -15.44
N SER A 4 21.34 11.32 -15.85
CA SER A 4 21.06 10.63 -17.10
C SER A 4 19.64 10.05 -17.12
N ASP A 5 19.20 9.44 -16.01
CA ASP A 5 17.85 8.86 -15.91
C ASP A 5 16.76 9.94 -16.00
N ILE A 6 16.98 11.09 -15.34
CA ILE A 6 16.05 12.24 -15.40
C ILE A 6 15.99 12.78 -16.83
N MET A 7 17.14 12.91 -17.49
CA MET A 7 17.21 13.38 -18.87
C MET A 7 16.44 12.44 -19.80
N GLU A 8 16.57 11.12 -19.64
CA GLU A 8 15.86 10.15 -20.48
C GLU A 8 14.35 10.22 -20.29
N ILE A 9 13.84 10.33 -19.04
CA ILE A 9 12.41 10.52 -18.79
C ILE A 9 11.90 11.81 -19.46
N ASN A 10 12.66 12.90 -19.37
CA ASN A 10 12.30 14.16 -20.01
C ASN A 10 12.26 14.04 -21.55
N VAL A 11 13.17 13.26 -22.14
CA VAL A 11 13.17 12.95 -23.57
C VAL A 11 11.92 12.16 -23.94
N LEU A 12 11.54 11.14 -23.16
CA LEU A 12 10.32 10.35 -23.40
C LEU A 12 9.09 11.24 -23.41
N ILE A 13 8.94 12.11 -22.40
CA ILE A 13 7.80 13.03 -22.29
C ILE A 13 7.75 13.97 -23.50
N LYS A 14 8.90 14.53 -23.92
CA LYS A 14 8.97 15.47 -25.06
C LYS A 14 8.75 14.80 -26.41
N SER A 15 9.07 13.51 -26.55
CA SER A 15 8.90 12.75 -27.79
C SER A 15 7.45 12.34 -28.06
N LEU A 16 6.60 12.36 -27.03
CA LEU A 16 5.20 11.97 -27.17
C LEU A 16 4.38 13.05 -27.87
N PRO A 17 3.56 12.68 -28.87
CA PRO A 17 2.50 13.55 -29.35
C PRO A 17 1.63 14.03 -28.18
N LYS A 18 1.24 15.31 -28.17
CA LYS A 18 0.42 15.90 -27.09
C LYS A 18 -0.84 15.08 -26.79
N LYS A 19 -1.46 14.50 -27.83
CA LYS A 19 -2.64 13.63 -27.69
C LYS A 19 -2.33 12.39 -26.83
N ASP A 20 -1.26 11.67 -27.16
CA ASP A 20 -0.86 10.44 -26.47
C ASP A 20 -0.44 10.73 -25.03
N PHE A 21 0.27 11.85 -24.80
CA PHE A 21 0.59 12.32 -23.46
C PHE A 21 -0.67 12.56 -22.63
N MET A 22 -1.65 13.29 -23.17
CA MET A 22 -2.90 13.58 -22.47
C MET A 22 -3.72 12.31 -22.21
N GLU A 23 -3.72 11.36 -23.15
CA GLU A 23 -4.35 10.05 -22.96
C GLU A 23 -3.70 9.28 -21.79
N ILE A 24 -2.37 9.26 -21.71
CA ILE A 24 -1.65 8.64 -20.59
C ILE A 24 -2.03 9.30 -19.27
N VAL A 25 -2.06 10.64 -19.19
CA VAL A 25 -2.47 11.38 -17.99
C VAL A 25 -3.90 11.01 -17.59
N GLU A 26 -4.83 11.07 -18.54
CA GLU A 26 -6.24 10.80 -18.30
C GLU A 26 -6.48 9.36 -17.84
N GLU A 27 -5.88 8.37 -18.52
CA GLU A 27 -5.99 6.97 -18.15
C GLU A 27 -5.40 6.69 -16.75
N SER A 28 -4.23 7.28 -16.45
CA SER A 28 -3.58 7.12 -15.15
C SER A 28 -4.44 7.69 -14.04
N PHE A 29 -5.00 8.89 -14.26
CA PHE A 29 -5.90 9.54 -13.32
C PHE A 29 -7.18 8.73 -13.13
N LYS A 30 -7.83 8.30 -14.23
CA LYS A 30 -9.03 7.47 -14.18
C LYS A 30 -8.77 6.15 -13.45
N GLN A 31 -7.63 5.50 -13.65
CA GLN A 31 -7.29 4.26 -12.95
C GLN A 31 -7.02 4.48 -11.47
N ALA A 32 -6.22 5.50 -11.11
CA ALA A 32 -6.01 5.87 -9.71
C ALA A 32 -7.35 6.23 -9.04
N LEU A 33 -8.19 6.99 -9.72
CA LEU A 33 -9.51 7.40 -9.24
C LEU A 33 -10.45 6.20 -9.13
N LYS A 34 -10.44 5.27 -10.08
CA LYS A 34 -11.24 4.04 -10.03
C LYS A 34 -10.79 3.13 -8.89
N SER A 35 -9.48 2.94 -8.74
CA SER A 35 -8.86 2.19 -7.64
C SER A 35 -9.26 2.81 -6.30
N THR A 36 -9.26 4.14 -6.24
CA THR A 36 -9.65 4.90 -5.07
C THR A 36 -11.17 4.82 -4.84
N ILE A 37 -12.02 5.24 -5.76
CA ILE A 37 -13.48 5.40 -5.56
C ILE A 37 -14.26 4.09 -5.71
N ASN A 38 -14.07 3.35 -6.81
CA ASN A 38 -14.88 2.17 -7.08
C ASN A 38 -14.50 1.01 -6.13
N HIS A 39 -13.23 0.92 -5.74
CA HIS A 39 -12.85 -0.04 -4.70
C HIS A 39 -13.25 0.47 -3.31
N LYS A 40 -13.39 1.78 -3.07
CA LYS A 40 -13.86 2.33 -1.77
C LYS A 40 -15.25 1.84 -1.39
N ILE A 41 -16.24 1.95 -2.25
CA ILE A 41 -17.63 1.61 -1.87
C ILE A 41 -17.77 0.09 -1.69
N VAL A 42 -17.24 -0.68 -2.62
CA VAL A 42 -17.31 -2.14 -2.61
C VAL A 42 -16.45 -2.71 -1.49
N SER A 43 -15.19 -2.27 -1.37
CA SER A 43 -14.27 -2.78 -0.33
C SER A 43 -14.62 -2.27 1.05
N PHE A 44 -15.24 -1.09 1.22
CA PHE A 44 -15.74 -0.66 2.52
C PHE A 44 -16.90 -1.54 3.00
N LYS A 45 -17.84 -1.92 2.13
CA LYS A 45 -18.91 -2.88 2.46
C LYS A 45 -18.32 -4.24 2.87
N TYR A 46 -17.37 -4.76 2.10
CA TYR A 46 -16.69 -6.02 2.45
C TYR A 46 -15.82 -5.89 3.69
N PHE A 47 -15.17 -4.75 3.90
CA PHE A 47 -14.41 -4.48 5.11
C PHE A 47 -15.30 -4.42 6.33
N LEU A 48 -16.45 -3.74 6.29
CA LEU A 48 -17.41 -3.75 7.38
C LEU A 48 -17.91 -5.17 7.68
N LYS A 49 -18.16 -5.97 6.64
CA LYS A 49 -18.52 -7.38 6.80
C LYS A 49 -17.37 -8.20 7.41
N ASP A 50 -16.15 -7.99 6.96
CA ASP A 50 -14.98 -8.72 7.43
C ASP A 50 -14.59 -8.30 8.84
N ILE A 51 -14.64 -7.01 9.19
CA ILE A 51 -14.33 -6.52 10.54
C ILE A 51 -15.41 -6.95 11.52
N THR A 52 -16.69 -6.94 11.16
CA THR A 52 -17.75 -7.46 12.04
C THR A 52 -17.58 -8.97 12.25
N LYS A 53 -17.27 -9.71 11.17
CA LYS A 53 -16.98 -11.15 11.26
C LYS A 53 -15.72 -11.43 12.09
N VAL A 54 -14.62 -10.73 11.84
CA VAL A 54 -13.35 -10.88 12.56
C VAL A 54 -13.54 -10.50 14.01
N SER A 55 -14.17 -9.36 14.32
CA SER A 55 -14.49 -8.95 15.69
C SER A 55 -15.35 -9.99 16.40
N PHE A 56 -16.41 -10.51 15.76
CA PHE A 56 -17.22 -11.58 16.32
C PHE A 56 -16.40 -12.85 16.59
N LEU A 57 -15.58 -13.28 15.62
CA LEU A 57 -14.72 -14.45 15.76
C LEU A 57 -13.65 -14.26 16.85
N THR A 58 -13.05 -13.07 16.93
CA THR A 58 -12.05 -12.70 17.93
C THR A 58 -12.67 -12.65 19.32
N THR A 59 -13.83 -12.01 19.49
CA THR A 59 -14.55 -12.00 20.78
C THR A 59 -14.92 -13.41 21.20
N LYS A 60 -15.46 -14.22 20.27
CA LYS A 60 -15.75 -15.64 20.53
C LYS A 60 -14.50 -16.42 20.90
N PHE A 61 -13.38 -16.14 20.24
CA PHE A 61 -12.09 -16.76 20.50
C PHE A 61 -11.54 -16.40 21.88
N VAL A 62 -11.50 -15.10 22.23
CA VAL A 62 -11.08 -14.60 23.55
C VAL A 62 -11.97 -15.19 24.63
N PHE A 63 -13.29 -15.18 24.44
CA PHE A 63 -14.22 -15.81 25.38
C PHE A 63 -13.93 -17.29 25.59
N ARG A 64 -13.64 -18.04 24.51
CA ARG A 64 -13.27 -19.47 24.61
C ARG A 64 -11.91 -19.68 25.29
N LEU A 65 -10.95 -18.78 25.08
CA LEU A 65 -9.66 -18.82 25.77
C LEU A 65 -9.83 -18.57 27.27
N LEU A 66 -10.58 -17.53 27.64
CA LEU A 66 -10.85 -17.15 29.04
C LEU A 66 -11.69 -18.20 29.78
N THR A 67 -12.60 -18.89 29.09
CA THR A 67 -13.41 -19.97 29.67
C THR A 67 -12.72 -21.33 29.64
N GLY A 68 -11.45 -21.41 29.22
CA GLY A 68 -10.69 -22.66 29.13
C GLY A 68 -11.18 -23.65 28.06
N LYS A 69 -12.10 -23.23 27.18
CA LYS A 69 -12.67 -24.05 26.08
C LYS A 69 -11.73 -24.20 24.89
N ILE A 70 -10.65 -23.42 24.82
CA ILE A 70 -9.54 -23.52 23.87
C ILE A 70 -8.26 -23.22 24.65
N SER A 71 -7.25 -24.08 24.50
CA SER A 71 -5.92 -23.84 25.05
C SER A 71 -5.04 -23.03 24.09
N PHE A 72 -4.04 -22.30 24.59
CA PHE A 72 -3.07 -21.61 23.74
C PHE A 72 -2.33 -22.58 22.79
N SER A 73 -2.10 -23.82 23.24
CA SER A 73 -1.56 -24.91 22.41
C SER A 73 -2.43 -25.23 21.19
N ASP A 74 -3.75 -25.21 21.33
CA ASP A 74 -4.67 -25.42 20.20
C ASP A 74 -4.54 -24.31 19.15
N VAL A 75 -4.30 -23.07 19.59
CA VAL A 75 -4.08 -21.92 18.71
C VAL A 75 -2.81 -22.12 17.88
N ILE A 76 -1.70 -22.47 18.54
CA ILE A 76 -0.42 -22.75 17.88
C ILE A 76 -0.59 -23.91 16.89
N LEU A 77 -1.26 -24.99 17.30
CA LEU A 77 -1.47 -26.16 16.45
C LEU A 77 -2.31 -25.84 15.21
N ASN A 78 -3.38 -25.07 15.37
CA ASN A 78 -4.24 -24.66 14.26
C ASN A 78 -3.52 -23.71 13.29
N SER A 79 -2.73 -22.77 13.82
CA SER A 79 -1.87 -21.89 13.01
C SER A 79 -0.86 -22.71 12.19
N LYS A 80 -0.19 -23.69 12.82
CA LYS A 80 0.73 -24.62 12.12
C LYS A 80 0.00 -25.38 11.01
N LYS A 81 -1.19 -25.94 11.28
CA LYS A 81 -2.01 -26.65 10.28
C LYS A 81 -2.38 -25.74 9.10
N PHE A 82 -2.75 -24.49 9.37
CA PHE A 82 -3.07 -23.51 8.33
C PHE A 82 -1.85 -23.20 7.45
N VAL A 83 -0.70 -22.90 8.07
CA VAL A 83 0.56 -22.64 7.35
C VAL A 83 0.95 -23.85 6.51
N TYR A 84 0.89 -25.05 7.09
CA TYR A 84 1.20 -26.30 6.39
C TYR A 84 0.27 -26.54 5.19
N LYS A 85 -1.04 -26.28 5.33
CA LYS A 85 -1.99 -26.34 4.22
C LYS A 85 -1.62 -25.36 3.10
N LYS A 86 -1.27 -24.11 3.43
CA LYS A 86 -0.87 -23.11 2.45
C LYS A 86 0.45 -23.49 1.76
N TYR A 87 1.43 -24.01 2.50
CA TYR A 87 2.68 -24.52 1.98
C TYR A 87 2.47 -25.69 1.01
N ASN A 88 1.65 -26.68 1.38
CA ASN A 88 1.35 -27.81 0.50
C ASN A 88 0.64 -27.38 -0.78
N ASN A 89 -0.30 -26.43 -0.69
CA ASN A 89 -0.94 -25.85 -1.86
C ASN A 89 0.07 -25.12 -2.75
N PHE A 90 1.04 -24.41 -2.17
CA PHE A 90 2.13 -23.78 -2.92
C PHE A 90 3.05 -24.81 -3.58
N LYS A 91 3.38 -25.90 -2.90
CA LYS A 91 4.23 -26.98 -3.42
C LYS A 91 3.61 -27.64 -4.66
N LYS A 92 2.28 -27.74 -4.71
CA LYS A 92 1.52 -28.29 -5.85
C LYS A 92 1.51 -27.40 -7.11
N LEU A 93 1.95 -26.13 -7.02
CA LEU A 93 2.01 -25.24 -8.18
C LEU A 93 3.14 -25.63 -9.14
N SER A 94 2.94 -25.35 -10.44
CA SER A 94 4.02 -25.43 -11.43
C SER A 94 5.13 -24.42 -11.13
N LEU A 95 6.35 -24.69 -11.62
CA LEU A 95 7.50 -23.81 -11.38
C LEU A 95 7.23 -22.36 -11.83
N LYS A 96 6.59 -22.17 -13.01
CA LYS A 96 6.20 -20.85 -13.51
C LYS A 96 5.28 -20.12 -12.52
N LYS A 97 4.23 -20.77 -12.03
CA LYS A 97 3.29 -20.20 -11.04
C LYS A 97 3.95 -19.91 -9.69
N LYS A 98 4.91 -20.74 -9.27
CA LYS A 98 5.70 -20.49 -8.05
C LYS A 98 6.54 -19.23 -8.18
N LYS A 99 7.31 -19.11 -9.28
CA LYS A 99 8.14 -17.93 -9.56
C LYS A 99 7.30 -16.66 -9.61
N GLU A 100 6.19 -16.70 -10.32
CA GLU A 100 5.25 -15.57 -10.39
C GLU A 100 4.71 -15.18 -9.01
N LYS A 101 4.25 -16.16 -8.22
CA LYS A 101 3.71 -15.87 -6.89
C LYS A 101 4.77 -15.30 -5.94
N ILE A 102 6.00 -15.79 -6.01
CA ILE A 102 7.12 -15.24 -5.23
C ILE A 102 7.42 -13.80 -5.68
N ALA A 103 7.51 -13.55 -6.99
CA ALA A 103 7.77 -12.20 -7.52
C ALA A 103 6.67 -11.21 -7.09
N ASN A 104 5.40 -11.59 -7.25
CA ASN A 104 4.26 -10.78 -6.83
C ASN A 104 4.30 -10.45 -5.33
N LEU A 105 4.56 -11.45 -4.47
CA LEU A 105 4.70 -11.22 -3.03
C LEU A 105 5.90 -10.33 -2.70
N THR A 106 7.01 -10.51 -3.41
CA THR A 106 8.24 -9.73 -3.21
C THR A 106 8.00 -8.25 -3.50
N ILE A 107 7.40 -7.94 -4.66
CA ILE A 107 7.05 -6.55 -5.03
C ILE A 107 6.08 -5.96 -4.00
N TYR A 108 5.03 -6.70 -3.63
CA TYR A 108 4.05 -6.24 -2.64
C TYR A 108 4.72 -5.88 -1.30
N PHE A 109 5.55 -6.77 -0.74
CA PHE A 109 6.19 -6.53 0.55
C PHE A 109 7.29 -5.48 0.49
N ILE A 110 8.14 -5.48 -0.54
CA ILE A 110 9.18 -4.46 -0.68
C ILE A 110 8.54 -3.09 -0.82
N THR A 111 7.50 -2.93 -1.64
CA THR A 111 6.81 -1.64 -1.76
C THR A 111 6.16 -1.24 -0.44
N ALA A 112 5.55 -2.17 0.29
CA ALA A 112 4.99 -1.86 1.62
C ALA A 112 6.06 -1.34 2.59
N LEU A 113 7.25 -1.95 2.61
CA LEU A 113 8.36 -1.49 3.45
C LEU A 113 8.90 -0.15 2.96
N LEU A 114 9.06 0.07 1.66
CA LEU A 114 9.55 1.34 1.12
C LEU A 114 8.60 2.51 1.44
N VAL A 115 7.30 2.30 1.22
CA VAL A 115 6.30 3.34 1.51
C VAL A 115 6.13 3.54 3.01
N GLY A 116 6.11 2.45 3.78
CA GLY A 116 5.89 2.51 5.22
C GLY A 116 7.09 3.00 6.03
N GLY A 117 8.32 2.88 5.52
CA GLY A 117 9.54 3.27 6.23
C GLY A 117 10.26 2.10 6.89
N GLY A 118 10.56 1.04 6.14
CA GLY A 118 11.26 -0.14 6.66
C GLY A 118 10.39 -1.02 7.56
N ILE A 119 11.05 -1.79 8.43
CA ILE A 119 10.41 -2.81 9.29
C ILE A 119 9.70 -2.17 10.48
N ASP A 120 10.22 -1.05 10.97
CA ASP A 120 9.62 -0.27 12.03
C ASP A 120 8.60 0.74 11.54
N PHE A 121 8.44 0.89 10.21
CA PHE A 121 7.51 1.80 9.55
C PHE A 121 7.75 3.28 9.94
N GLU A 122 9.01 3.72 9.96
CA GLU A 122 9.45 5.09 10.22
C GLU A 122 10.30 5.66 9.07
N GLY A 123 10.16 6.93 8.74
CA GLY A 123 10.95 7.57 7.68
C GLY A 123 10.51 7.20 6.25
N GLY A 124 9.32 6.60 6.10
CA GLY A 124 8.76 6.21 4.80
C GLY A 124 8.40 7.38 3.89
N ILE A 125 7.66 7.10 2.81
CA ILE A 125 7.21 8.16 1.89
C ILE A 125 6.42 9.29 2.59
N PRO A 126 5.51 9.01 3.55
CA PRO A 126 4.83 10.07 4.30
C PRO A 126 5.80 11.06 4.98
N ASP A 127 6.93 10.55 5.47
CA ASP A 127 7.93 11.30 6.24
C ASP A 127 8.91 12.09 5.36
N LEU A 128 8.79 12.01 4.04
CA LEU A 128 9.57 12.88 3.15
C LEU A 128 9.24 14.36 3.37
N ASP A 129 8.10 14.67 3.99
CA ASP A 129 7.76 16.03 4.44
C ASP A 129 8.73 16.59 5.48
N LEU A 130 9.47 15.74 6.21
CA LEU A 130 10.53 16.16 7.13
C LEU A 130 11.61 16.98 6.41
N LYS A 131 11.84 16.74 5.11
CA LYS A 131 12.77 17.54 4.30
C LYS A 131 12.33 18.99 4.15
N THR A 132 11.03 19.26 4.29
CA THR A 132 10.46 20.62 4.29
C THR A 132 10.44 21.24 5.69
N GLY A 133 10.95 20.53 6.70
CA GLY A 133 11.07 20.97 8.09
C GLY A 133 10.16 20.19 9.05
N ILE A 134 10.65 19.95 10.27
CA ILE A 134 9.94 19.18 11.32
C ILE A 134 8.57 19.75 11.68
N LYS A 135 8.35 21.06 11.49
CA LYS A 135 7.06 21.72 11.74
C LYS A 135 5.98 21.31 10.74
N ASN A 136 6.37 20.85 9.55
CA ASN A 136 5.48 20.43 8.48
C ASN A 136 5.26 18.91 8.45
N HIS A 137 5.96 18.18 9.32
CA HIS A 137 5.80 16.75 9.47
C HIS A 137 4.39 16.40 9.92
N ARG A 138 3.83 15.33 9.37
CA ARG A 138 2.44 14.89 9.61
C ARG A 138 1.42 15.87 9.07
N ASN A 139 1.71 16.49 7.94
CA ASN A 139 0.70 17.30 7.27
C ASN A 139 -0.37 16.41 6.62
N ILE A 140 -1.54 17.00 6.38
CA ILE A 140 -2.70 16.28 5.85
C ILE A 140 -2.47 15.72 4.43
N ILE A 141 -1.52 16.26 3.68
CA ILE A 141 -1.24 15.77 2.32
C ILE A 141 -0.45 14.47 2.41
N THR A 142 0.62 14.44 3.19
CA THR A 142 1.55 13.28 3.23
C THR A 142 1.08 12.16 4.13
N HIS A 143 0.36 12.47 5.21
CA HIS A 143 -0.07 11.49 6.22
C HIS A 143 -1.55 11.12 6.11
N THR A 144 -2.11 11.19 4.90
CA THR A 144 -3.46 10.68 4.64
C THR A 144 -3.49 9.87 3.35
N ILE A 145 -4.65 9.29 3.06
CA ILE A 145 -4.90 8.61 1.79
C ILE A 145 -4.73 9.55 0.57
N ILE A 146 -4.72 10.87 0.75
CA ILE A 146 -4.57 11.83 -0.35
C ILE A 146 -3.16 11.75 -0.94
N GLY A 147 -2.13 11.73 -0.10
CA GLY A 147 -0.73 11.66 -0.55
C GLY A 147 -0.44 10.40 -1.33
N LEU A 148 -0.96 9.26 -0.87
CA LEU A 148 -0.78 8.01 -1.58
C LEU A 148 -1.64 7.89 -2.84
N PHE A 149 -2.81 8.54 -2.89
CA PHE A 149 -3.56 8.69 -4.14
C PHE A 149 -2.73 9.43 -5.21
N LEU A 150 -2.05 10.52 -4.82
CA LEU A 150 -1.15 11.26 -5.72
C LEU A 150 0.03 10.39 -6.17
N LEU A 151 0.64 9.63 -5.24
CA LEU A 151 1.72 8.71 -5.57
C LEU A 151 1.25 7.60 -6.52
N GLU A 152 0.06 7.02 -6.29
CA GLU A 152 -0.53 6.03 -7.20
C GLU A 152 -0.72 6.63 -8.58
N PHE A 153 -1.31 7.81 -8.70
CA PHE A 153 -1.45 8.51 -9.98
C PHE A 153 -0.09 8.68 -10.69
N MET A 154 0.93 9.16 -9.97
CA MET A 154 2.28 9.35 -10.51
C MET A 154 2.92 8.03 -10.95
N ALA A 155 2.75 6.95 -10.17
CA ALA A 155 3.27 5.63 -10.49
C ALA A 155 2.61 5.06 -11.75
N ARG A 156 1.26 5.11 -11.83
CA ARG A 156 0.51 4.65 -13.01
C ARG A 156 0.86 5.45 -14.26
N PHE A 157 1.05 6.76 -14.10
CA PHE A 157 1.55 7.64 -15.17
C PHE A 157 2.91 7.18 -15.69
N LEU A 158 3.87 6.97 -14.78
CA LEU A 158 5.21 6.54 -15.14
C LEU A 158 5.23 5.14 -15.77
N PHE A 159 4.42 4.22 -15.26
CA PHE A 159 4.25 2.87 -15.80
C PHE A 159 3.71 2.89 -17.23
N LYS A 160 2.64 3.65 -17.48
CA LYS A 160 2.09 3.81 -18.83
C LYS A 160 3.06 4.52 -19.76
N LEU A 161 3.80 5.50 -19.26
CA LEU A 161 4.84 6.18 -20.02
C LEU A 161 5.87 5.16 -20.56
N VAL A 162 6.46 4.34 -19.69
CA VAL A 162 7.46 3.34 -20.13
C VAL A 162 6.87 2.16 -20.92
N GLN A 163 5.57 1.90 -20.81
CA GLN A 163 4.89 0.86 -21.59
C GLN A 163 4.53 1.32 -23.01
N LYS A 164 4.16 2.60 -23.19
CA LYS A 164 3.72 3.15 -24.49
C LYS A 164 4.85 3.83 -25.27
N THR A 165 6.02 4.06 -24.68
CA THR A 165 7.17 4.72 -25.34
C THR A 165 8.32 3.77 -25.61
N THR A 166 9.18 4.15 -26.57
CA THR A 166 10.48 3.52 -26.79
C THR A 166 11.53 4.20 -25.92
N TRP A 167 12.28 3.41 -25.15
CA TRP A 167 13.32 3.88 -24.24
C TRP A 167 14.55 2.95 -24.33
N ASN A 168 15.70 3.41 -23.82
CA ASN A 168 16.93 2.63 -23.87
C ASN A 168 16.85 1.43 -22.91
N LYS A 169 16.81 0.21 -23.45
CA LYS A 169 16.75 -1.03 -22.66
C LYS A 169 17.96 -1.27 -21.76
N GLU A 170 19.07 -0.59 -22.04
CA GLU A 170 20.27 -0.60 -21.19
C GLU A 170 20.12 0.31 -19.97
N ASN A 171 19.17 1.27 -19.98
CA ASN A 171 18.84 2.05 -18.79
C ASN A 171 18.18 1.15 -17.75
N MET A 172 18.94 0.83 -16.70
CA MET A 172 18.52 -0.05 -15.63
C MET A 172 17.29 0.49 -14.87
N VAL A 173 17.17 1.80 -14.70
CA VAL A 173 16.05 2.44 -13.98
C VAL A 173 14.76 2.28 -14.78
N LEU A 174 14.76 2.66 -16.06
CA LEU A 174 13.58 2.53 -16.92
C LEU A 174 13.19 1.08 -17.13
N ARG A 175 14.18 0.18 -17.25
CA ARG A 175 13.93 -1.26 -17.27
C ARG A 175 13.26 -1.76 -16.00
N THR A 176 13.75 -1.31 -14.84
CA THR A 176 13.15 -1.68 -13.55
C THR A 176 11.72 -1.16 -13.44
N ILE A 177 11.47 0.10 -13.82
CA ILE A 177 10.13 0.69 -13.85
C ILE A 177 9.22 -0.13 -14.78
N TYR A 178 9.70 -0.50 -15.97
CA TYR A 178 8.94 -1.34 -16.90
C TYR A 178 8.63 -2.72 -16.30
N GLU A 179 9.61 -3.40 -15.71
CA GLU A 179 9.42 -4.71 -15.08
C GLU A 179 8.43 -4.65 -13.90
N ILE A 180 8.49 -3.60 -13.08
CA ILE A 180 7.52 -3.34 -12.00
C ILE A 180 6.14 -3.03 -12.58
N SER A 181 6.05 -2.31 -13.70
CA SER A 181 4.78 -1.96 -14.34
C SER A 181 3.97 -3.19 -14.77
N LEU A 182 4.64 -4.31 -15.07
CA LEU A 182 3.98 -5.59 -15.37
C LEU A 182 3.30 -6.21 -14.13
N LYS A 183 3.57 -5.66 -12.95
CA LYS A 183 3.09 -6.05 -11.63
C LYS A 183 2.55 -4.82 -10.87
N GLU A 184 2.01 -3.87 -11.63
CA GLU A 184 1.47 -2.59 -11.15
C GLU A 184 0.53 -2.77 -9.96
N GLU A 185 -0.40 -3.73 -10.03
CA GLU A 185 -1.36 -3.96 -8.94
C GLU A 185 -0.67 -4.44 -7.66
N GLU A 186 0.33 -5.30 -7.74
CA GLU A 186 1.11 -5.70 -6.56
C GLU A 186 1.88 -4.52 -5.95
N PHE A 187 2.46 -3.65 -6.80
CA PHE A 187 3.15 -2.45 -6.35
C PHE A 187 2.18 -1.49 -5.65
N ILE A 188 1.05 -1.14 -6.27
CA ILE A 188 0.06 -0.23 -5.71
C ILE A 188 -0.55 -0.78 -4.41
N ASN A 189 -0.94 -2.05 -4.39
CA ASN A 189 -1.48 -2.68 -3.18
C ASN A 189 -0.44 -2.72 -2.04
N GLY A 190 0.83 -2.96 -2.37
CA GLY A 190 1.94 -2.89 -1.41
C GLY A 190 2.09 -1.48 -0.85
N ALA A 191 2.04 -0.46 -1.70
CA ALA A 191 2.13 0.94 -1.30
C ALA A 191 1.00 1.33 -0.30
N TRP A 192 -0.24 0.92 -0.58
CA TRP A 192 -1.38 1.10 0.33
C TRP A 192 -1.21 0.37 1.66
N LEU A 193 -0.65 -0.85 1.65
CA LEU A 193 -0.34 -1.55 2.89
C LEU A 193 0.74 -0.81 3.70
N GLY A 194 1.79 -0.32 3.03
CA GLY A 194 2.86 0.44 3.67
C GLY A 194 2.35 1.69 4.37
N LEU A 195 1.54 2.50 3.68
CA LEU A 195 0.87 3.66 4.28
C LEU A 195 -0.02 3.24 5.46
N SER A 196 -0.77 2.15 5.33
CA SER A 196 -1.64 1.68 6.39
C SER A 196 -0.87 1.44 7.70
N PHE A 197 0.24 0.70 7.64
CA PHE A 197 1.06 0.43 8.82
C PHE A 197 1.72 1.68 9.38
N HIS A 198 2.21 2.55 8.50
CA HIS A 198 2.81 3.81 8.91
C HIS A 198 1.81 4.68 9.70
N LEU A 199 0.61 4.89 9.16
CA LEU A 199 -0.45 5.66 9.84
C LEU A 199 -1.00 4.95 11.08
N LEU A 200 -1.00 3.61 11.11
CA LEU A 200 -1.39 2.84 12.29
C LEU A 200 -0.42 3.09 13.45
N LYS A 201 0.88 3.11 13.14
CA LYS A 201 1.94 3.45 14.07
C LYS A 201 1.76 4.89 14.58
N ASP A 202 1.47 5.83 13.68
CA ASP A 202 1.27 7.24 14.01
C ASP A 202 -0.02 7.54 14.79
N ALA A 203 -1.04 6.68 14.68
CA ALA A 203 -2.19 6.69 15.60
C ALA A 203 -1.80 6.33 17.04
N GLY A 204 -0.59 5.79 17.24
CA GLY A 204 0.01 5.48 18.52
C GLY A 204 -0.66 4.35 19.28
N LEU A 205 -1.19 3.37 18.56
CA LEU A 205 -1.70 2.12 19.16
C LEU A 205 -0.63 1.34 19.94
N PHE A 206 0.65 1.60 19.65
CA PHE A 206 1.79 0.89 20.24
C PHE A 206 2.86 1.82 20.82
N GLN A 207 2.56 3.12 21.00
CA GLN A 207 3.55 4.12 21.43
C GLN A 207 3.06 4.97 22.60
N LYS A 208 4.01 5.37 23.46
CA LYS A 208 3.74 6.25 24.62
C LYS A 208 3.47 7.70 24.23
N THR A 209 4.07 8.17 23.13
CA THR A 209 4.00 9.57 22.68
C THR A 209 3.53 9.66 21.26
N ILE A 210 2.62 10.59 20.99
CA ILE A 210 2.01 10.81 19.66
C ILE A 210 2.06 12.31 19.38
N LYS A 211 2.37 12.67 18.15
CA LYS A 211 2.31 14.06 17.69
C LYS A 211 1.04 14.28 16.86
N PRO A 212 0.38 15.45 16.97
CA PRO A 212 -0.78 15.79 16.16
C PRO A 212 -0.40 15.93 14.68
N TYR A 213 -1.43 15.97 13.82
CA TYR A 213 -1.26 16.45 12.46
C TYR A 213 -0.79 17.90 12.46
N SER A 214 0.20 18.20 11.62
CA SER A 214 0.56 19.58 11.34
C SER A 214 -0.55 20.27 10.54
N GLY A 215 -0.85 21.53 10.90
CA GLY A 215 -1.85 22.36 10.24
C GLY A 215 -3.28 22.23 10.78
N ILE A 216 -3.60 21.19 11.55
CA ILE A 216 -4.91 21.02 12.19
C ILE A 216 -4.81 21.46 13.66
N ARG A 217 -5.35 22.63 13.98
CA ARG A 217 -5.26 23.25 15.32
C ARG A 217 -6.60 23.22 16.05
N GLY A 218 -6.58 23.35 17.38
CA GLY A 218 -7.79 23.49 18.20
C GLY A 218 -8.53 22.18 18.49
N HIS A 219 -7.97 21.03 18.10
CA HIS A 219 -8.57 19.72 18.33
C HIS A 219 -7.83 18.91 19.38
N THR A 220 -8.52 17.95 19.99
CA THR A 220 -7.94 17.07 21.01
C THR A 220 -7.00 16.04 20.40
N MET A 221 -6.10 15.46 21.20
CA MET A 221 -5.26 14.37 20.71
C MET A 221 -6.06 13.13 20.29
N GLY A 222 -7.20 12.88 20.94
CA GLY A 222 -8.13 11.82 20.54
C GLY A 222 -8.61 11.99 19.09
N PHE A 223 -8.92 13.22 18.67
CA PHE A 223 -9.30 13.51 17.29
C PHE A 223 -8.17 13.18 16.30
N HIS A 224 -6.94 13.62 16.57
CA HIS A 224 -5.79 13.30 15.69
C HIS A 224 -5.53 11.80 15.60
N LYS A 225 -5.57 11.06 16.71
CA LYS A 225 -5.43 9.60 16.71
C LYS A 225 -6.51 8.94 15.85
N SER A 226 -7.76 9.37 16.00
CA SER A 226 -8.87 8.85 15.19
C SER A 226 -8.70 9.16 13.71
N LEU A 227 -8.15 10.33 13.35
CA LEU A 227 -7.83 10.64 11.96
C LEU A 227 -6.73 9.75 11.38
N PHE A 228 -5.62 9.54 12.11
CA PHE A 228 -4.57 8.60 11.69
C PHE A 228 -5.10 7.18 11.55
N LEU A 229 -5.85 6.72 12.55
CA LEU A 229 -6.45 5.38 12.55
C LEU A 229 -7.45 5.20 11.41
N GLY A 230 -8.31 6.19 11.17
CA GLY A 230 -9.27 6.18 10.08
C GLY A 230 -8.58 6.08 8.71
N ASN A 231 -7.54 6.90 8.49
CA ASN A 231 -6.74 6.82 7.26
C ASN A 231 -5.97 5.50 7.13
N SER A 232 -5.42 4.98 8.24
CA SER A 232 -4.75 3.68 8.28
C SER A 232 -5.70 2.55 7.86
N ILE A 233 -6.92 2.54 8.40
CA ILE A 233 -7.95 1.56 8.06
C ILE A 233 -8.32 1.68 6.58
N LEU A 234 -8.58 2.90 6.09
CA LEU A 234 -8.89 3.13 4.68
C LEU A 234 -7.75 2.65 3.76
N ALA A 235 -6.50 2.94 4.10
CA ALA A 235 -5.34 2.46 3.36
C ALA A 235 -5.25 0.92 3.38
N ALA A 236 -5.54 0.26 4.51
CA ALA A 236 -5.60 -1.21 4.57
C ALA A 236 -6.66 -1.77 3.62
N ILE A 237 -7.82 -1.13 3.55
CA ILE A 237 -8.90 -1.51 2.64
C ILE A 237 -8.42 -1.39 1.19
N PHE A 238 -7.73 -0.31 0.83
CA PHE A 238 -7.25 -0.10 -0.55
C PHE A 238 -6.07 -1.00 -0.92
N SER A 239 -5.36 -1.54 0.06
CA SER A 239 -4.30 -2.53 -0.17
C SER A 239 -4.82 -3.92 -0.61
N ARG A 240 -6.13 -4.14 -0.54
CA ARG A 240 -6.71 -5.43 -0.93
C ARG A 240 -6.83 -5.50 -2.44
N LYS A 241 -6.15 -6.49 -3.01
CA LYS A 241 -6.37 -6.89 -4.40
C LYS A 241 -7.84 -7.26 -4.60
N ASN A 242 -8.46 -6.69 -5.63
CA ASN A 242 -9.74 -7.19 -6.11
C ASN A 242 -9.53 -8.62 -6.60
N GLU A 243 -9.89 -9.59 -5.77
CA GLU A 243 -10.30 -10.88 -6.30
C GLU A 243 -11.56 -10.58 -7.10
N LYS A 244 -11.48 -10.69 -8.44
CA LYS A 244 -12.67 -10.67 -9.28
C LYS A 244 -13.66 -11.63 -8.64
N ILE A 245 -14.81 -11.10 -8.23
CA ILE A 245 -16.01 -11.88 -7.92
C ILE A 245 -16.36 -12.68 -9.17
#